data_AF-G5SIJ9-F1
#
_entry.id   AF-G5SIJ9-F1
#
_cell.length_a   1.000
_cell.length_b   1.000
_cell.length_c   1.000
_cell.angle_alpha   90.00
_cell.angle_beta   90.00
_cell.angle_gamma   90.00
#
_symmetry.space_group_name_H-M   'P 1'
#
loop_
_entity.id
_entity.type
_entity.pdbx_description
1 polymer ?
#
loop_
_entity_poly.entity_id
_entity_poly.type
_entity_poly.pdbx_seq_one_letter_code
_entity_poly.pdbx_strand_id
1 'polypeptide(L)' 'MSTPANFNGQRPAIDANDAVMLLIDHQSGLFQTVGDMPMPEYLMQYASHYYR' A
#
# COMPACT_ATOMS: atom_id res chain seq x y z
N MET A 1 30.54 -5.97 -0.30
CA MET A 1 29.20 -6.56 -0.47
C MET A 1 29.14 -7.78 0.43
N SER A 2 28.27 -7.79 1.44
CA SER A 2 28.10 -8.96 2.32
C SER A 2 27.30 -10.04 1.61
N THR A 3 27.63 -11.31 1.89
CA THR A 3 26.84 -12.45 1.41
C THR A 3 25.46 -12.38 2.05
N PRO A 4 24.36 -12.51 1.27
CA PRO A 4 23.01 -12.58 1.83
C PRO A 4 22.88 -13.75 2.81
N ALA A 5 22.39 -13.48 4.02
CA ALA A 5 22.19 -14.50 5.06
C ALA A 5 21.07 -15.49 4.67
N ASN A 6 21.13 -16.71 5.20
CA ASN A 6 20.12 -17.78 5.03
C ASN A 6 19.99 -18.38 3.62
N PHE A 7 20.91 -18.06 2.70
CA PHE A 7 20.96 -18.67 1.37
C PHE A 7 22.15 -19.64 1.20
N ASN A 8 22.86 -19.99 2.27
CA ASN A 8 24.00 -20.94 2.23
C ASN A 8 25.05 -20.61 1.14
N GLY A 9 25.31 -19.32 0.90
CA GLY A 9 26.22 -18.86 -0.15
C GLY A 9 25.68 -18.99 -1.58
N GLN A 10 24.46 -19.50 -1.76
CA GLN A 10 23.77 -19.52 -3.04
C GLN A 10 23.18 -18.15 -3.37
N ARG A 11 22.93 -17.93 -4.65
CA ARG A 11 22.22 -16.74 -5.10
C ARG A 11 20.76 -16.83 -4.62
N PRO A 12 20.22 -15.81 -3.93
CA PRO A 12 18.80 -15.77 -3.59
C PRO A 12 17.96 -15.73 -4.86
N ALA A 13 16.99 -16.63 -4.98
CA ALA A 13 16.06 -16.73 -6.10
C ALA A 13 14.65 -17.07 -5.58
N ILE A 14 13.62 -16.59 -6.27
CA ILE A 14 12.21 -16.88 -5.96
C ILE A 14 11.80 -18.13 -6.72
N ASP A 15 11.35 -19.16 -6.02
CA ASP A 15 10.64 -20.29 -6.61
C ASP A 15 9.15 -19.98 -6.62
N ALA A 16 8.54 -19.93 -7.81
CA ALA A 16 7.11 -19.63 -7.95
C ALA A 16 6.21 -20.72 -7.34
N ASN A 17 6.70 -21.95 -7.18
CA ASN A 17 5.95 -23.04 -6.55
C ASN A 17 6.04 -23.02 -5.02
N ASP A 18 6.99 -22.29 -4.45
CA ASP A 18 7.29 -22.23 -3.01
C ASP A 18 7.49 -20.77 -2.55
N ALA A 19 6.59 -19.90 -2.99
CA ALA A 19 6.58 -18.50 -2.59
C ALA A 19 5.15 -18.01 -2.32
N VAL A 20 5.02 -17.12 -1.35
CA VAL A 20 3.80 -16.34 -1.09
C VAL A 20 4.13 -14.86 -1.28
N MET A 21 3.27 -14.17 -2.02
CA MET A 21 3.35 -12.72 -2.15
C MET A 21 2.57 -12.06 -1.01
N LEU A 22 3.27 -11.37 -0.11
CA LEU A 22 2.66 -10.59 0.96
C LEU A 22 2.56 -9.12 0.53
N LEU A 23 1.34 -8.63 0.35
CA LEU A 23 1.06 -7.22 0.06
C LEU A 23 0.94 -6.45 1.38
N ILE A 24 2.05 -5.88 1.85
CA ILE A 24 2.05 -4.99 3.01
C ILE A 24 1.78 -3.56 2.52
N ASP A 25 0.99 -2.80 3.28
CA ASP A 25 0.74 -1.37 3.04
C ASP A 25 -0.03 -1.04 1.74
N HIS A 26 -0.78 -2.00 1.19
CA HIS A 26 -1.72 -1.76 0.09
C HIS A 26 -3.02 -1.08 0.54
N GLN A 27 -3.14 -0.68 1.82
CA GLN A 27 -4.34 -0.01 2.33
C GLN A 27 -4.22 1.51 2.23
N SER A 28 -4.87 2.05 1.21
CA SER A 28 -5.41 3.42 1.01
C SER A 28 -4.67 4.70 1.46
N GLY A 29 -3.59 4.65 2.22
CA GLY A 29 -2.78 5.82 2.57
C GLY A 29 -2.09 6.46 1.36
N LEU A 30 -1.82 5.66 0.33
CA LEU A 30 -1.36 6.13 -0.99
C LEU A 30 -2.48 6.78 -1.83
N PHE A 31 -3.77 6.52 -1.53
CA PHE A 31 -4.88 7.23 -2.18
C PHE A 31 -5.13 8.62 -1.57
N GLN A 32 -4.62 8.89 -0.35
CA GLN A 32 -4.51 10.27 0.15
C GLN A 32 -3.38 11.05 -0.52
N THR A 33 -2.49 10.40 -1.29
CA THR A 33 -1.59 11.09 -2.24
C THR A 33 -2.36 11.66 -3.44
N VAL A 34 -3.63 11.27 -3.64
CA VAL A 34 -4.57 12.00 -4.50
C VAL A 34 -5.29 13.06 -3.67
N GLY A 35 -4.52 13.99 -3.10
CA GLY A 35 -5.03 15.19 -2.43
C GLY A 35 -5.70 16.20 -3.38
N ASP A 36 -5.73 15.91 -4.69
CA ASP A 36 -6.17 16.83 -5.74
C ASP A 36 -7.43 16.36 -6.49
N MET A 37 -8.23 15.43 -5.93
CA MET A 37 -9.57 15.22 -6.48
C MET A 37 -10.51 16.31 -5.94
N PRO A 38 -11.06 17.20 -6.78
CA PRO A 38 -11.98 18.23 -6.30
C PRO A 38 -13.21 17.55 -5.69
N MET A 39 -13.40 17.72 -4.38
CA MET A 39 -14.57 17.21 -3.69
C MET A 39 -15.83 17.89 -4.26
N PRO A 40 -16.82 17.13 -4.74
CA PRO A 40 -18.12 17.69 -5.12
C PRO A 40 -18.74 18.46 -3.94
N GLU A 41 -19.14 19.72 -4.17
CA GLU A 41 -19.71 20.62 -3.15
C GLU A 41 -20.85 19.98 -2.34
N TYR A 42 -21.63 19.10 -2.97
CA TYR A 42 -22.69 18.33 -2.32
C TYR A 42 -22.20 17.48 -1.15
N LEU A 43 -21.03 16.86 -1.25
CA LEU A 43 -20.47 16.02 -0.18
C LEU A 43 -20.02 16.86 1.03
N MET A 44 -19.54 18.09 0.79
CA MET A 44 -19.17 19.03 1.85
C MET A 44 -20.40 19.54 2.61
N GLN A 45 -21.49 19.84 1.88
CA GLN A 45 -22.73 20.34 2.45
C GLN A 45 -23.45 19.28 3.30
N TYR A 46 -23.49 18.02 2.82
CA TYR A 46 -24.05 16.91 3.59
C TYR A 46 -23.26 16.64 4.88
N ALA A 47 -21.93 16.63 4.83
CA ALA A 47 -21.11 16.44 6.03
C ALA A 47 -21.41 17.52 7.09
N SER A 48 -21.57 18.79 6.69
CA SER A 48 -21.86 19.88 7.62
C SER A 48 -23.20 19.75 8.35
N HIS A 49 -24.17 19.03 7.77
CA HIS A 49 -25.51 18.86 8.34
C HIS A 49 -25.58 17.76 9.40
N TYR A 50 -24.65 16.79 9.35
CA TYR A 50 -24.59 15.67 10.30
C TYR A 50 -23.74 15.94 11.55
N TYR A 51 -22.92 16.98 11.55
CA TYR A 51 -22.03 17.34 12.68
C TYR A 51 -22.49 18.58 13.45
N ARG A 52 -23.79 18.91 13.43
CA ARG A 52 -24.42 19.86 14.35
C ARG A 52 -25.19 19.14 15.45
#